data_AF-A0A9R1BFU9-F1
#
_entry.id   AF-A0A9R1BFU9-F1
#
_cell.length_a   1.000
_cell.length_b   1.000
_cell.length_c   1.000
_cell.angle_alpha   90.00
_cell.angle_beta   90.00
_cell.angle_gamma   90.00
#
_symmetry.space_group_name_H-M   'P 1'
#
loop_
_entity.id
_entity.type
_entity.pdbx_description
1 polymer ?
#
loop_
_entity_poly.entity_id
_entity_poly.type
_entity_poly.pdbx_seq_one_letter_code
_entity_poly.pdbx_strand_id
1 'polypeptide(L)'
;MTKLAYLHEPGVLQNLKSRYDMNEIYTYTGSILIAVNPFRRLPHLYDIQMMEQYKGADFGELSPHPFAVADVAYRLMLNEGISQSILVSGESGAGKTESTKMIMRYLAYMGGKAASEGRTVEKQVLQSNPVLEAFGNAKTVRNNNSSRFGKFVEIQFDQKGRISGAAVRTYLLERSRVCQISESERNYHCFYMICAGSPEEREKYKLGDPSTFHYLNQSNCYKIDGLDESKEYLETRKAMDIIGISSEEQEAIFRIVAAILHLGNVEFAEGDDVDSSKPKNEKSMFHLRTAAELFMCDEKALEDSLCKRIIVTRDENIVKTLDAEAAKGSRDALAKTVYSRLFDWLVTKINNSIGQDPTSKCLIGVLDIYGFESFKTNS
;
A
#
# COMPACT_ATOMS: atom_id res chain seq x y z
N MET A 1 -17.63 -4.34 27.58
CA MET A 1 -17.92 -5.79 27.76
C MET A 1 -17.47 -6.33 29.12
N THR A 2 -16.62 -5.62 29.87
CA THR A 2 -16.22 -6.01 31.24
C THR A 2 -17.35 -6.00 32.27
N LYS A 3 -18.51 -5.40 31.94
CA LYS A 3 -19.72 -5.40 32.79
C LYS A 3 -20.66 -6.60 32.54
N LEU A 4 -20.32 -7.51 31.63
CA LEU A 4 -21.12 -8.72 31.39
C LEU A 4 -21.02 -9.67 32.60
N ALA A 5 -22.16 -10.17 33.08
CA ALA A 5 -22.19 -11.12 34.19
C ALA A 5 -21.50 -12.45 33.86
N TYR A 6 -21.57 -12.87 32.59
CA TYR A 6 -20.87 -14.04 32.07
C TYR A 6 -20.08 -13.66 30.82
N LEU A 7 -18.76 -13.85 30.87
CA LEU A 7 -17.86 -13.60 29.76
C LEU A 7 -17.57 -14.91 29.02
N HIS A 8 -18.45 -15.26 28.08
CA HIS A 8 -18.29 -16.39 27.17
C HIS A 8 -18.62 -15.97 25.73
N GLU A 9 -18.13 -16.73 24.75
CA GLU A 9 -18.25 -16.41 23.32
C GLU A 9 -19.70 -16.10 22.87
N PRO A 10 -20.74 -16.91 23.22
CA PRO A 10 -22.12 -16.57 22.86
C PRO A 10 -22.62 -15.24 23.42
N GLY A 11 -22.18 -14.85 24.62
CA GLY A 11 -22.63 -13.63 25.29
C GLY A 11 -21.97 -12.39 24.68
N VAL A 12 -20.69 -12.51 24.32
CA VAL A 12 -19.96 -11.50 23.54
C VAL A 12 -20.63 -11.30 22.18
N LEU A 13 -20.90 -12.39 21.46
CA LEU A 13 -21.54 -12.34 20.15
C LEU A 13 -22.94 -11.70 20.23
N GLN A 14 -23.77 -12.12 21.19
CA GLN A 14 -25.11 -11.57 21.37
C GLN A 14 -25.10 -10.07 21.70
N ASN A 15 -24.14 -9.63 22.53
CA ASN A 15 -23.98 -8.22 22.86
C ASN A 15 -23.59 -7.40 21.62
N LEU A 16 -22.55 -7.84 20.89
CA LEU A 16 -22.11 -7.18 19.66
C LEU A 16 -23.26 -7.11 18.63
N LYS A 17 -23.99 -8.20 18.43
CA LYS A 17 -25.16 -8.25 17.55
C LYS A 17 -26.24 -7.26 17.96
N SER A 18 -26.64 -7.27 19.23
CA SER A 18 -27.71 -6.38 19.73
C SER A 18 -27.35 -4.91 19.55
N ARG A 19 -26.09 -4.53 19.83
CA ARG A 19 -25.58 -3.16 19.60
C ARG A 19 -25.56 -2.82 18.11
N TYR A 20 -25.09 -3.74 17.27
CA TYR A 20 -25.05 -3.56 15.82
C TYR A 20 -26.45 -3.34 15.22
N ASP A 21 -27.45 -4.09 15.68
CA ASP A 21 -28.84 -3.97 15.23
C ASP A 21 -29.44 -2.58 15.59
N MET A 22 -28.90 -1.92 16.63
CA MET A 22 -29.24 -0.54 17.01
C MET A 22 -28.32 0.52 16.37
N ASN A 23 -27.42 0.11 15.48
CA ASN A 23 -26.41 0.95 14.81
C ASN A 23 -25.31 1.50 15.73
N GLU A 24 -25.13 0.89 16.90
CA GLU A 24 -24.03 1.18 17.80
C GLU A 24 -22.84 0.28 17.45
N ILE A 25 -22.06 0.71 16.46
CA ILE A 25 -21.00 -0.11 15.85
C ILE A 25 -19.73 -0.26 16.69
N TYR A 26 -19.58 0.55 17.74
CA TYR A 26 -18.39 0.59 18.58
C TYR A 26 -18.67 -0.01 19.95
N THR A 27 -17.76 -0.82 20.47
CA THR A 27 -17.94 -1.49 21.77
C THR A 27 -16.61 -1.62 22.51
N TYR A 28 -16.54 -1.23 23.79
CA TYR A 28 -15.33 -1.44 24.59
C TYR A 28 -15.19 -2.88 25.09
N THR A 29 -13.95 -3.39 25.11
CA THR A 29 -13.52 -4.59 25.82
C THR A 29 -12.23 -4.32 26.58
N GLY A 30 -12.34 -4.01 27.88
CA GLY A 30 -11.21 -3.45 28.62
C GLY A 30 -10.76 -2.13 28.01
N SER A 31 -9.46 -2.01 27.70
CA SER A 31 -8.86 -0.88 27.00
C SER A 31 -8.97 -0.95 25.47
N ILE A 32 -9.53 -2.03 24.92
CA ILE A 32 -9.64 -2.24 23.47
C ILE A 32 -11.00 -1.74 22.97
N LEU A 33 -10.99 -1.08 21.82
CA LEU A 33 -12.19 -0.70 21.08
C LEU A 33 -12.47 -1.73 19.97
N ILE A 34 -13.65 -2.35 20.00
CA ILE A 34 -14.16 -3.17 18.91
C ILE A 34 -14.99 -2.29 17.99
N ALA A 35 -14.72 -2.35 16.69
CA ALA A 35 -15.50 -1.69 15.64
C ALA A 35 -16.07 -2.75 14.69
N VAL A 36 -17.38 -2.74 14.47
CA VAL A 36 -18.06 -3.65 13.52
C VAL A 36 -18.49 -2.86 12.30
N ASN A 37 -18.01 -3.23 11.11
CA ASN A 37 -18.29 -2.50 9.87
C ASN A 37 -19.80 -2.46 9.56
N PRO A 38 -20.44 -1.27 9.49
CA PRO A 38 -21.87 -1.16 9.21
C PRO A 38 -22.24 -1.27 7.73
N PHE A 39 -21.26 -1.29 6.81
CA PHE A 39 -21.45 -1.26 5.35
C PHE A 39 -22.38 -0.13 4.85
N ARG A 40 -22.51 0.93 5.64
CA ARG A 40 -23.32 2.12 5.35
C ARG A 40 -22.74 3.33 6.07
N ARG A 41 -23.10 4.53 5.61
CA ARG A 41 -22.62 5.77 6.22
C ARG A 41 -23.39 6.09 7.51
N LEU A 42 -22.68 6.49 8.55
CA LEU A 42 -23.23 6.98 9.82
C LEU A 42 -22.62 8.37 10.14
N PRO A 43 -23.01 9.45 9.42
CA PRO A 43 -22.31 10.74 9.49
C PRO A 43 -22.35 11.41 10.87
N HIS A 44 -23.44 11.19 11.61
CA HIS A 44 -23.66 11.75 12.95
C HIS A 44 -22.64 11.28 14.00
N LEU A 45 -21.86 10.23 13.71
CA LEU A 45 -20.79 9.76 14.60
C LEU A 45 -19.48 10.55 14.45
N TYR A 46 -19.33 11.37 13.40
CA TYR A 46 -18.02 11.90 13.00
C TYR A 46 -18.05 13.40 12.69
N ASP A 47 -19.01 14.13 13.23
CA ASP A 47 -19.04 15.58 13.08
C ASP A 47 -18.13 16.28 14.11
N ILE A 48 -18.02 17.60 13.96
CA ILE A 48 -17.18 18.43 14.84
C ILE A 48 -17.75 18.47 16.26
N GLN A 49 -19.08 18.40 16.40
CA GLN A 49 -19.73 18.41 17.71
C GLN A 49 -19.35 17.15 18.51
N MET A 50 -19.31 16.00 17.85
CA MET A 50 -18.84 14.75 18.43
C MET A 50 -17.38 14.86 18.85
N MET A 51 -16.51 15.44 18.03
CA MET A 51 -15.09 15.64 18.40
C MET A 51 -14.95 16.54 19.64
N GLU A 52 -15.73 17.61 19.75
CA GLU A 52 -15.72 18.50 20.92
C GLU A 52 -16.21 17.75 22.19
N GLN A 53 -17.19 16.86 22.08
CA GLN A 53 -17.66 16.07 23.22
C GLN A 53 -16.56 15.15 23.79
N TYR A 54 -15.77 14.51 22.94
CA TYR A 54 -14.70 13.60 23.39
C TYR A 54 -13.45 14.32 23.90
N LYS A 55 -13.32 15.62 23.64
CA LYS A 55 -12.15 16.41 24.01
C LYS A 55 -12.00 16.49 25.53
N GLY A 56 -10.99 15.79 26.06
CA GLY A 56 -10.70 15.75 27.49
C GLY A 56 -11.65 14.91 28.33
N ALA A 57 -12.60 14.20 27.72
CA ALA A 57 -13.46 13.26 28.42
C ALA A 57 -12.66 12.04 28.90
N ASP A 58 -12.99 11.51 30.08
CA ASP A 58 -12.30 10.33 30.59
C ASP A 58 -12.70 9.06 29.83
N PHE A 59 -11.75 8.11 29.72
CA PHE A 59 -12.00 6.88 28.97
C PHE A 59 -13.13 6.07 29.63
N GLY A 60 -14.22 5.85 28.89
CA GLY A 60 -15.40 5.16 29.37
C GLY A 60 -16.44 6.04 30.07
N GLU A 61 -16.20 7.35 30.19
CA GLU A 61 -17.22 8.33 30.58
C GLU A 61 -18.29 8.45 29.50
N LEU A 62 -17.85 8.59 28.25
CA LEU A 62 -18.69 8.62 27.06
C LEU A 62 -18.81 7.23 26.40
N SER A 63 -19.72 7.16 25.43
CA SER A 63 -19.93 5.96 24.63
C SER A 63 -18.66 5.49 23.91
N PRO A 64 -18.56 4.20 23.54
CA PRO A 64 -17.39 3.71 22.80
C PRO A 64 -17.20 4.43 21.47
N HIS A 65 -16.00 4.97 21.23
CA HIS A 65 -15.71 5.70 20.00
C HIS A 65 -14.20 5.78 19.70
N PRO A 66 -13.77 5.80 18.41
CA PRO A 66 -12.37 6.00 18.05
C PRO A 66 -11.76 7.30 18.59
N PHE A 67 -12.59 8.34 18.74
CA PHE A 67 -12.16 9.63 19.28
C PHE A 67 -11.72 9.52 20.74
N ALA A 68 -12.37 8.69 21.55
CA ALA A 68 -11.94 8.44 22.93
C ALA A 68 -10.54 7.81 22.98
N VAL A 69 -10.25 6.85 22.09
CA VAL A 69 -8.93 6.21 21.99
C VAL A 69 -7.86 7.22 21.57
N ALA A 70 -8.18 8.05 20.57
CA ALA A 70 -7.28 9.09 20.08
C ALA A 70 -7.02 10.20 21.11
N ASP A 71 -8.04 10.61 21.88
CA ASP A 71 -7.94 11.61 22.94
C ASP A 71 -7.05 11.15 24.08
N VAL A 72 -7.24 9.92 24.54
CA VAL A 72 -6.38 9.31 25.57
C VAL A 72 -4.94 9.26 25.11
N ALA A 73 -4.67 8.78 23.89
CA ALA A 73 -3.31 8.75 23.34
C ALA A 73 -2.71 10.17 23.26
N TYR A 74 -3.49 11.15 22.81
CA TYR A 74 -3.03 12.54 22.71
C TYR A 74 -2.69 13.15 24.08
N ARG A 75 -3.55 12.96 25.08
CA ARG A 75 -3.30 13.46 26.44
C ARG A 75 -2.15 12.75 27.13
N LEU A 76 -2.02 11.42 26.99
CA LEU A 76 -0.90 10.67 27.54
C LEU A 76 0.43 11.16 26.94
N MET A 77 0.48 11.35 25.62
CA MET A 77 1.65 11.90 24.95
C MET A 77 2.04 13.26 25.52
N LEU A 78 1.09 14.16 25.75
CA LEU A 78 1.35 15.50 26.29
C LEU A 78 1.77 15.49 27.75
N ASN A 79 1.11 14.68 28.57
CA ASN A 79 1.33 14.66 30.02
C ASN A 79 2.63 13.94 30.39
N GLU A 80 2.96 12.86 29.68
CA GLU A 80 4.12 12.02 29.98
C GLU A 80 5.34 12.38 29.10
N GLY A 81 5.14 13.08 27.98
CA GLY A 81 6.20 13.34 27.00
C GLY A 81 6.68 12.08 26.28
N ILE A 82 5.84 11.03 26.23
CA ILE A 82 6.16 9.73 25.64
C ILE A 82 5.29 9.51 24.41
N SER A 83 5.91 9.19 23.28
CA SER A 83 5.22 8.85 22.03
C SER A 83 4.25 7.69 22.19
N GLN A 84 3.10 7.77 21.52
CA GLN A 84 2.03 6.78 21.61
C GLN A 84 1.83 6.05 20.28
N SER A 85 1.11 4.93 20.33
CA SER A 85 0.67 4.25 19.11
C SER A 85 -0.74 3.69 19.26
N ILE A 86 -1.48 3.69 18.15
CA ILE A 86 -2.82 3.13 18.03
C ILE A 86 -2.76 2.05 16.95
N LEU A 87 -2.92 0.79 17.35
CA LEU A 87 -2.95 -0.35 16.45
C LEU A 87 -4.39 -0.62 16.00
N VAL A 88 -4.61 -0.57 14.69
CA VAL A 88 -5.89 -0.93 14.06
C VAL A 88 -5.73 -2.29 13.38
N SER A 89 -6.44 -3.29 13.89
CA SER A 89 -6.36 -4.66 13.39
C SER A 89 -7.75 -5.21 13.02
N GLY A 90 -7.77 -6.20 12.14
CA GLY A 90 -9.00 -6.83 11.64
C GLY A 90 -8.80 -7.45 10.28
N GLU A 91 -9.71 -8.33 9.88
CA GLU A 91 -9.67 -8.98 8.56
C GLU A 91 -9.77 -7.98 7.40
N SER A 92 -9.48 -8.43 6.18
CA SER A 92 -9.67 -7.60 4.99
C SER A 92 -11.15 -7.20 4.86
N GLY A 93 -11.44 -5.92 4.61
CA GLY A 93 -12.82 -5.39 4.59
C GLY A 93 -13.43 -5.06 5.96
N ALA A 94 -12.74 -5.29 7.08
CA ALA A 94 -13.27 -5.02 8.42
C ALA A 94 -13.44 -3.52 8.79
N GLY A 95 -12.95 -2.59 7.96
CA GLY A 95 -13.06 -1.14 8.21
C GLY A 95 -11.83 -0.52 8.89
N LYS A 96 -10.66 -1.17 8.82
CA LYS A 96 -9.40 -0.65 9.39
C LYS A 96 -9.06 0.74 8.88
N THR A 97 -8.99 0.89 7.55
CA THR A 97 -8.64 2.15 6.90
C THR A 97 -9.61 3.28 7.25
N GLU A 98 -10.91 3.01 7.34
CA GLU A 98 -11.89 4.01 7.78
C GLU A 98 -11.72 4.41 9.24
N SER A 99 -11.43 3.45 10.13
CA SER A 99 -11.14 3.73 11.54
C SER A 99 -9.86 4.59 11.68
N THR A 100 -8.81 4.26 10.91
CA THR A 100 -7.57 5.04 10.83
C THR A 100 -7.84 6.48 10.38
N LYS A 101 -8.70 6.69 9.36
CA LYS A 101 -9.12 8.04 8.94
C LYS A 101 -9.78 8.82 10.07
N MET A 102 -10.66 8.18 10.85
CA MET A 102 -11.35 8.85 11.97
C MET A 102 -10.37 9.23 13.10
N ILE A 103 -9.43 8.33 13.43
CA ILE A 103 -8.37 8.61 14.42
C ILE A 103 -7.51 9.80 13.96
N MET A 104 -7.02 9.79 12.71
CA MET A 104 -6.20 10.87 12.16
C MET A 104 -6.94 12.21 12.15
N ARG A 105 -8.23 12.21 11.78
CA ARG A 105 -9.07 13.40 11.79
C ARG A 105 -9.22 14.01 13.18
N TYR A 106 -9.40 13.18 14.20
CA TYR A 106 -9.47 13.64 15.59
C TYR A 106 -8.13 14.22 16.06
N LEU A 107 -7.01 13.54 15.77
CA LEU A 107 -5.68 14.03 16.11
C LEU A 107 -5.35 15.35 15.40
N ALA A 108 -5.80 15.53 14.16
CA ALA A 108 -5.71 16.79 13.43
C ALA A 108 -6.55 17.91 14.06
N TYR A 109 -7.74 17.58 14.53
CA TYR A 109 -8.59 18.51 15.28
C TYR A 109 -7.93 18.94 16.61
N MET A 110 -7.35 18.00 17.37
CA MET A 110 -6.70 18.27 18.65
C MET A 110 -5.40 19.05 18.53
N GLY A 111 -4.53 18.65 17.59
CA GLY A 111 -3.22 19.28 17.41
C GLY A 111 -3.25 20.58 16.60
N GLY A 112 -4.40 20.99 16.06
CA GLY A 112 -4.54 22.24 15.31
C GLY A 112 -3.55 22.37 14.12
N LYS A 113 -3.37 23.60 13.62
CA LYS A 113 -2.47 23.90 12.50
C LYS A 113 -1.18 24.57 12.99
N ALA A 114 -0.03 24.16 12.44
CA ALA A 114 1.09 25.08 12.26
C ALA A 114 0.72 26.14 11.20
N ALA A 115 1.18 27.37 11.37
CA ALA A 115 0.64 28.57 10.70
C ALA A 115 0.91 28.70 9.17
N SER A 116 1.25 27.64 8.44
CA SER A 116 1.58 27.71 7.01
C SER A 116 0.62 26.91 6.13
N GLU A 117 0.04 27.62 5.15
CA GLU A 117 -0.45 27.11 3.86
C GLU A 117 -1.59 26.07 3.83
N GLY A 118 -2.75 26.37 4.41
CA GLY A 118 -4.07 25.96 3.87
C GLY A 118 -4.46 24.46 3.80
N ARG A 119 -3.52 23.51 3.76
CA ARG A 119 -3.74 22.06 3.72
C ARG A 119 -3.37 21.47 5.08
N THR A 120 -4.25 20.66 5.65
CA THR A 120 -3.95 19.93 6.89
C THR A 120 -3.09 18.71 6.59
N VAL A 121 -2.27 18.29 7.56
CA VAL A 121 -1.53 17.02 7.51
C VAL A 121 -2.45 15.85 7.18
N GLU A 122 -3.65 15.81 7.81
CA GLU A 122 -4.71 14.85 7.48
C GLU A 122 -4.99 14.86 5.97
N LYS A 123 -5.24 16.03 5.38
CA LYS A 123 -5.57 16.14 3.96
C LYS A 123 -4.42 15.66 3.08
N GLN A 124 -3.17 15.99 3.41
CA GLN A 124 -1.99 15.52 2.64
C GLN A 124 -1.84 14.00 2.72
N VAL A 125 -1.98 13.41 3.91
CA VAL A 125 -1.95 11.94 4.09
C VAL A 125 -3.09 11.28 3.30
N LEU A 126 -4.31 11.81 3.38
CA LEU A 126 -5.46 11.28 2.63
C LEU A 126 -5.29 11.43 1.11
N GLN A 127 -4.70 12.53 0.64
CA GLN A 127 -4.42 12.77 -0.77
C GLN A 127 -3.33 11.84 -1.34
N SER A 128 -2.48 11.27 -0.48
CA SER A 128 -1.49 10.28 -0.89
C SER A 128 -2.06 8.86 -1.06
N ASN A 129 -3.24 8.58 -0.50
CA ASN A 129 -3.82 7.24 -0.52
C ASN A 129 -4.05 6.69 -1.93
N PRO A 130 -4.62 7.42 -2.91
CA PRO A 130 -4.81 6.89 -4.25
C PRO A 130 -3.51 6.35 -4.88
N VAL A 131 -2.39 7.03 -4.63
CA VAL A 131 -1.07 6.58 -5.11
C VAL A 131 -0.62 5.31 -4.39
N LEU A 132 -0.75 5.25 -3.05
CA LEU A 132 -0.39 4.06 -2.29
C LEU A 132 -1.30 2.86 -2.62
N GLU A 133 -2.59 3.08 -2.84
CA GLU A 133 -3.55 2.04 -3.21
C GLU A 133 -3.28 1.52 -4.63
N ALA A 134 -2.99 2.41 -5.60
CA ALA A 134 -2.66 2.00 -6.95
C ALA A 134 -1.40 1.09 -7.02
N PHE A 135 -0.39 1.36 -6.19
CA PHE A 135 0.91 0.65 -6.22
C PHE A 135 1.09 -0.37 -5.08
N GLY A 136 0.15 -0.44 -4.14
CA GLY A 136 0.27 -1.26 -2.94
C GLY A 136 -0.95 -2.13 -2.66
N ASN A 137 -2.07 -1.92 -3.37
CA ASN A 137 -3.25 -2.76 -3.25
C ASN A 137 -3.46 -3.63 -4.48
N ALA A 138 -4.16 -4.74 -4.27
CA ALA A 138 -4.57 -5.66 -5.31
C ALA A 138 -5.93 -6.30 -4.98
N LYS A 139 -6.58 -6.85 -6.01
CA LYS A 139 -7.72 -7.75 -5.79
C LYS A 139 -7.22 -9.09 -5.28
N THR A 140 -7.84 -9.53 -4.19
CA THR A 140 -7.71 -10.86 -3.58
C THR A 140 -9.06 -11.56 -3.59
N VAL A 141 -9.10 -12.83 -3.17
CA VAL A 141 -10.36 -13.58 -3.03
C VAL A 141 -11.35 -12.91 -2.05
N ARG A 142 -10.85 -12.21 -1.02
CA ARG A 142 -11.67 -11.63 0.06
C ARG A 142 -12.02 -10.16 -0.15
N ASN A 143 -11.21 -9.42 -0.91
CA ASN A 143 -11.34 -7.98 -1.07
C ASN A 143 -10.76 -7.53 -2.42
N ASN A 144 -11.54 -6.71 -3.15
CA ASN A 144 -11.15 -6.16 -4.44
C ASN A 144 -10.07 -5.07 -4.37
N ASN A 145 -9.84 -4.46 -3.19
CA ASN A 145 -8.84 -3.43 -2.95
C ASN A 145 -8.07 -3.74 -1.65
N SER A 146 -7.45 -4.93 -1.59
CA SER A 146 -6.72 -5.40 -0.40
C SER A 146 -5.32 -4.82 -0.35
N SER A 147 -4.93 -4.20 0.77
CA SER A 147 -3.57 -3.71 0.97
C SER A 147 -2.58 -4.86 1.13
N ARG A 148 -1.53 -4.84 0.30
CA ARG A 148 -0.45 -5.84 0.27
C ARG A 148 0.86 -5.30 0.86
N PHE A 149 0.72 -4.34 1.76
CA PHE A 149 1.77 -3.74 2.58
C PHE A 149 1.14 -3.25 3.89
N GLY A 150 1.93 -3.18 4.96
CA GLY A 150 1.55 -2.50 6.20
C GLY A 150 1.84 -1.01 6.12
N LYS A 151 0.94 -0.17 6.63
CA LYS A 151 1.07 1.29 6.64
C LYS A 151 1.07 1.81 8.08
N PHE A 152 2.09 2.57 8.41
CA PHE A 152 2.20 3.27 9.69
C PHE A 152 2.25 4.76 9.43
N VAL A 153 1.29 5.51 9.98
CA VAL A 153 1.25 6.96 9.86
C VAL A 153 1.69 7.57 11.18
N GLU A 154 2.82 8.28 11.16
CA GLU A 154 3.34 9.05 12.28
C GLU A 154 2.78 10.47 12.20
N ILE A 155 2.06 10.92 13.22
CA ILE A 155 1.72 12.33 13.40
C ILE A 155 2.66 12.91 14.45
N GLN A 156 3.40 13.95 14.08
CA GLN A 156 4.43 14.57 14.91
C GLN A 156 3.87 15.83 15.56
N PHE A 157 4.18 16.01 16.84
CA PHE A 157 3.71 17.14 17.63
C PHE A 157 4.88 17.94 18.20
N ASP A 158 4.69 19.26 18.31
CA ASP A 158 5.59 20.14 19.03
C ASP A 158 5.34 20.09 20.55
N GLN A 159 6.17 20.79 21.32
CA GLN A 159 6.05 20.84 22.79
C GLN A 159 4.74 21.44 23.31
N LYS A 160 3.97 22.14 22.46
CA LYS A 160 2.66 22.71 22.79
C LYS A 160 1.51 21.80 22.35
N GLY A 161 1.81 20.61 21.84
CA GLY A 161 0.83 19.68 21.29
C GLY A 161 0.33 20.03 19.91
N ARG A 162 0.98 20.97 19.21
CA ARG A 162 0.55 21.33 17.86
C ARG A 162 1.16 20.38 16.85
N ILE A 163 0.43 20.03 15.79
CA ILE A 163 0.99 19.23 14.70
C ILE A 163 2.14 20.00 14.07
N SER A 164 3.32 19.39 14.06
CA SER A 164 4.54 19.95 13.46
C SER A 164 4.95 19.23 12.18
N GLY A 165 4.52 17.98 11.98
CA GLY A 165 4.77 17.21 10.76
C GLY A 165 4.07 15.86 10.75
N ALA A 166 4.30 15.08 9.70
CA ALA A 166 3.90 13.68 9.66
C ALA A 166 4.76 12.86 8.70
N ALA A 167 4.75 11.55 8.91
CA ALA A 167 5.41 10.59 8.04
C ALA A 167 4.51 9.38 7.77
N VAL A 168 4.66 8.79 6.60
CA VAL A 168 4.14 7.47 6.27
C VAL A 168 5.32 6.51 6.17
N ARG A 169 5.33 5.48 7.01
CA ARG A 169 6.22 4.33 6.88
C ARG A 169 5.44 3.16 6.30
N THR A 170 6.08 2.41 5.43
CA THR A 170 5.51 1.21 4.84
C THR A 170 6.37 0.00 5.22
N TYR A 171 5.71 -1.14 5.40
CA TYR A 171 6.34 -2.38 5.81
C TYR A 171 5.83 -3.53 4.96
N LEU A 172 6.68 -4.53 4.75
CA LEU A 172 6.28 -5.84 4.23
C LEU A 172 5.45 -5.77 2.94
N LEU A 173 5.88 -4.97 1.96
CA LEU A 173 5.33 -5.04 0.60
C LEU A 173 5.44 -6.48 0.09
N GLU A 174 4.34 -7.06 -0.36
CA GLU A 174 4.28 -8.42 -0.92
C GLU A 174 4.96 -8.44 -2.29
N ARG A 175 6.29 -8.53 -2.30
CA ARG A 175 7.10 -8.51 -3.53
C ARG A 175 6.76 -9.67 -4.46
N SER A 176 6.45 -10.85 -3.92
CA SER A 176 6.10 -12.04 -4.69
C SER A 176 4.96 -11.78 -5.69
N ARG A 177 3.95 -10.98 -5.31
CA ARG A 177 2.78 -10.65 -6.14
C ARG A 177 3.13 -10.08 -7.52
N VAL A 178 4.26 -9.37 -7.62
CA VAL A 178 4.72 -8.78 -8.89
C VAL A 178 4.88 -9.86 -9.96
N CYS A 179 5.42 -11.02 -9.59
CA CYS A 179 5.76 -12.09 -10.53
C CYS A 179 4.83 -13.30 -10.45
N GLN A 180 4.11 -13.47 -9.35
CA GLN A 180 3.29 -14.65 -9.06
C GLN A 180 1.92 -14.23 -8.52
N ILE A 181 0.85 -14.71 -9.15
CA ILE A 181 -0.52 -14.37 -8.75
C ILE A 181 -1.31 -15.66 -8.57
N SER A 182 -2.03 -15.75 -7.45
CA SER A 182 -2.96 -16.84 -7.16
C SER A 182 -4.20 -16.79 -8.06
N GLU A 183 -4.81 -17.94 -8.29
CA GLU A 183 -6.06 -18.04 -9.05
C GLU A 183 -7.14 -17.08 -8.50
N SER A 184 -7.90 -16.44 -9.39
CA SER A 184 -8.93 -15.43 -9.06
C SER A 184 -8.45 -14.11 -8.42
N GLU A 185 -7.14 -13.93 -8.21
CA GLU A 185 -6.56 -12.68 -7.73
C GLU A 185 -5.99 -11.80 -8.86
N ARG A 186 -5.54 -10.58 -8.53
CA ARG A 186 -4.82 -9.71 -9.47
C ARG A 186 -3.43 -9.36 -8.97
N ASN A 187 -2.60 -8.86 -9.89
CA ASN A 187 -1.44 -8.06 -9.53
C ASN A 187 -1.87 -6.70 -8.95
N TYR A 188 -0.90 -5.87 -8.58
CA TYR A 188 -1.13 -4.49 -8.16
C TYR A 188 -1.92 -3.69 -9.20
N HIS A 189 -2.79 -2.79 -8.75
CA HIS A 189 -3.72 -2.08 -9.62
C HIS A 189 -3.03 -1.27 -10.73
N CYS A 190 -1.86 -0.67 -10.44
CA CYS A 190 -1.11 0.17 -11.39
C CYS A 190 -0.78 -0.54 -12.71
N PHE A 191 -0.57 -1.86 -12.70
CA PHE A 191 -0.30 -2.62 -13.92
C PHE A 191 -1.51 -2.71 -14.86
N TYR A 192 -2.72 -2.76 -14.30
CA TYR A 192 -3.95 -2.80 -15.10
C TYR A 192 -4.36 -1.40 -15.52
N MET A 193 -4.12 -0.41 -14.65
CA MET A 193 -4.35 1.00 -14.95
C MET A 193 -3.53 1.46 -16.16
N ILE A 194 -2.24 1.13 -16.24
CA ILE A 194 -1.40 1.52 -17.39
C ILE A 194 -1.81 0.82 -18.69
N CYS A 195 -2.26 -0.44 -18.63
CA CYS A 195 -2.85 -1.13 -19.79
C CYS A 195 -4.18 -0.50 -20.24
N ALA A 196 -4.88 0.20 -19.35
CA ALA A 196 -6.10 0.97 -19.62
C ALA A 196 -5.84 2.46 -19.90
N GLY A 197 -4.56 2.87 -20.02
CA GLY A 197 -4.17 4.23 -20.38
C GLY A 197 -4.62 4.66 -21.78
N SER A 198 -4.31 5.89 -22.17
CA SER A 198 -4.73 6.40 -23.49
C SER A 198 -4.10 5.58 -24.63
N PRO A 199 -4.70 5.57 -25.83
CA PRO A 199 -4.11 4.92 -26.99
C PRO A 199 -2.66 5.39 -27.26
N GLU A 200 -2.37 6.68 -27.07
CA GLU A 200 -1.01 7.20 -27.23
C GLU A 200 -0.04 6.66 -26.18
N GLU A 201 -0.47 6.56 -24.91
CA GLU A 201 0.37 6.02 -23.83
C GLU A 201 0.64 4.52 -24.03
N ARG A 202 -0.38 3.75 -24.43
CA ARG A 202 -0.19 2.32 -24.71
C ARG A 202 0.75 2.10 -25.88
N GLU A 203 0.62 2.87 -26.96
CA GLU A 203 1.53 2.78 -28.11
C GLU A 203 2.97 3.13 -27.70
N LYS A 204 3.13 4.24 -26.96
CA LYS A 204 4.42 4.70 -26.44
C LYS A 204 5.15 3.64 -25.62
N TYR A 205 4.43 2.93 -24.77
CA TYR A 205 4.98 1.88 -23.92
C TYR A 205 4.88 0.48 -24.52
N LYS A 206 4.40 0.35 -25.77
CA LYS A 206 4.18 -0.92 -26.47
C LYS A 206 3.30 -1.91 -25.68
N LEU A 207 2.30 -1.37 -24.98
CA LEU A 207 1.38 -2.12 -24.13
C LEU A 207 0.18 -2.64 -24.92
N GLY A 208 -0.13 -3.92 -24.70
CA GLY A 208 -1.33 -4.58 -25.19
C GLY A 208 -2.37 -4.82 -24.10
N ASP A 209 -3.27 -5.76 -24.37
CA ASP A 209 -4.25 -6.24 -23.39
C ASP A 209 -3.55 -6.92 -22.20
N PRO A 210 -4.03 -6.75 -20.95
CA PRO A 210 -3.46 -7.40 -19.77
C PRO A 210 -3.25 -8.92 -19.91
N SER A 211 -4.10 -9.62 -20.67
CA SER A 211 -3.96 -11.07 -20.93
C SER A 211 -2.69 -11.46 -21.68
N THR A 212 -2.05 -10.51 -22.36
CA THR A 212 -0.82 -10.72 -23.13
C THR A 212 0.45 -10.70 -22.28
N PHE A 213 0.36 -10.28 -21.02
CA PHE A 213 1.49 -10.19 -20.10
C PHE A 213 1.47 -11.32 -19.06
N HIS A 214 2.58 -12.05 -18.96
CA HIS A 214 2.75 -13.19 -18.06
C HIS A 214 2.53 -12.81 -16.59
N TYR A 215 2.95 -11.61 -16.18
CA TYR A 215 2.72 -11.11 -14.83
C TYR A 215 1.27 -10.67 -14.57
N LEU A 216 0.37 -10.74 -15.54
CA LEU A 216 -1.05 -10.37 -15.38
C LEU A 216 -2.03 -11.48 -15.77
N ASN A 217 -1.57 -12.54 -16.44
CA ASN A 217 -2.44 -13.57 -17.03
C ASN A 217 -2.49 -14.91 -16.27
N GLN A 218 -1.90 -15.00 -15.08
CA GLN A 218 -1.85 -16.24 -14.30
C GLN A 218 -3.19 -16.63 -13.66
N SER A 219 -4.09 -15.66 -13.45
CA SER A 219 -5.32 -15.84 -12.67
C SER A 219 -6.62 -15.75 -13.49
N ASN A 220 -6.53 -15.46 -14.79
CA ASN A 220 -7.65 -15.11 -15.69
C ASN A 220 -8.55 -13.96 -15.18
N CYS A 221 -8.13 -13.22 -14.17
CA CYS A 221 -8.89 -12.12 -13.58
C CYS A 221 -8.31 -10.78 -14.05
N TYR A 222 -8.89 -10.20 -15.10
CA TYR A 222 -8.39 -8.93 -15.67
C TYR A 222 -9.19 -7.71 -15.23
N LYS A 223 -10.49 -7.88 -14.96
CA LYS A 223 -11.43 -6.81 -14.63
C LYS A 223 -11.98 -6.95 -13.21
N ILE A 224 -12.43 -5.84 -12.65
CA ILE A 224 -13.15 -5.78 -11.37
C ILE A 224 -14.52 -5.17 -11.64
N ASP A 225 -15.58 -5.85 -11.23
CA ASP A 225 -16.95 -5.39 -11.48
C ASP A 225 -17.18 -4.01 -10.86
N GLY A 226 -17.67 -3.07 -11.68
CA GLY A 226 -17.95 -1.70 -11.27
C GLY A 226 -16.72 -0.79 -11.13
N LEU A 227 -15.52 -1.27 -11.48
CA LEU A 227 -14.29 -0.46 -11.53
C LEU A 227 -13.96 -0.11 -12.99
N ASP A 228 -13.61 1.16 -13.22
CA ASP A 228 -13.09 1.63 -14.50
C ASP A 228 -11.59 1.90 -14.35
N GLU A 229 -10.73 1.00 -14.85
CA GLU A 229 -9.28 1.15 -14.73
C GLU A 229 -8.73 2.44 -15.35
N SER A 230 -9.35 2.93 -16.43
CA SER A 230 -8.92 4.16 -17.12
C SER A 230 -9.22 5.40 -16.29
N LYS A 231 -10.36 5.41 -15.61
CA LYS A 231 -10.71 6.47 -14.66
C LYS A 231 -9.80 6.44 -13.43
N GLU A 232 -9.56 5.26 -12.86
CA GLU A 232 -8.65 5.09 -11.71
C GLU A 232 -7.21 5.50 -12.05
N TYR A 233 -6.76 5.24 -13.29
CA TYR A 233 -5.49 5.73 -13.78
C TYR A 233 -5.41 7.27 -13.73
N LEU A 234 -6.43 7.95 -14.28
CA LEU A 234 -6.48 9.42 -14.27
C LEU A 234 -6.56 10.01 -12.86
N GLU A 235 -7.34 9.40 -11.96
CA GLU A 235 -7.41 9.84 -10.55
C GLU A 235 -6.06 9.63 -9.83
N THR A 236 -5.36 8.54 -10.12
CA THR A 236 -4.00 8.31 -9.60
C THR A 236 -3.03 9.38 -10.09
N ARG A 237 -3.07 9.76 -11.37
CA ARG A 237 -2.23 10.83 -11.93
C ARG A 237 -2.53 12.19 -11.28
N LYS A 238 -3.81 12.53 -11.10
CA LYS A 238 -4.21 13.75 -10.38
C LYS A 238 -3.72 13.74 -8.93
N ALA A 239 -3.77 12.59 -8.25
CA ALA A 239 -3.23 12.46 -6.92
C ALA A 239 -1.70 12.66 -6.90
N MET A 240 -0.98 12.13 -7.89
CA MET A 240 0.46 12.38 -8.10
C MET A 240 0.77 13.88 -8.26
N ASP A 241 -0.02 14.61 -9.05
CA ASP A 241 0.13 16.08 -9.20
C ASP A 241 -0.04 16.80 -7.85
N ILE A 242 -1.05 16.42 -7.07
CA ILE A 242 -1.36 17.05 -5.77
C ILE A 242 -0.21 16.86 -4.77
N ILE A 243 0.42 15.68 -4.77
CA ILE A 243 1.57 15.37 -3.90
C ILE A 243 2.90 15.91 -4.45
N GLY A 244 2.90 16.54 -5.63
CA GLY A 244 4.09 17.18 -6.19
C GLY A 244 5.03 16.24 -6.93
N ILE A 245 4.52 15.12 -7.47
CA ILE A 245 5.26 14.30 -8.44
C ILE A 245 5.07 14.93 -9.82
N SER A 246 6.17 15.38 -10.42
CA SER A 246 6.13 16.11 -11.70
C SER A 246 5.67 15.22 -12.86
N SER A 247 5.23 15.80 -13.98
CA SER A 247 4.84 15.02 -15.16
C SER A 247 5.97 14.14 -15.70
N GLU A 248 7.22 14.60 -15.62
CA GLU A 248 8.41 13.82 -15.99
C GLU A 248 8.62 12.63 -15.04
N GLU A 249 8.39 12.84 -13.74
CA GLU A 249 8.48 11.77 -12.75
C GLU A 249 7.35 10.76 -12.93
N GLN A 250 6.12 11.20 -13.20
CA GLN A 250 4.99 10.32 -13.52
C GLN A 250 5.27 9.47 -14.75
N GLU A 251 5.82 10.08 -15.79
CA GLU A 251 6.27 9.41 -17.00
C GLU A 251 7.32 8.32 -16.67
N ALA A 252 8.32 8.64 -15.85
CA ALA A 252 9.32 7.67 -15.44
C ALA A 252 8.73 6.52 -14.61
N ILE A 253 7.79 6.80 -13.71
CA ILE A 253 7.08 5.79 -12.89
C ILE A 253 6.34 4.80 -13.80
N PHE A 254 5.53 5.30 -14.72
CA PHE A 254 4.75 4.43 -15.61
C PHE A 254 5.62 3.71 -16.64
N ARG A 255 6.71 4.32 -17.09
CA ARG A 255 7.74 3.66 -17.89
C ARG A 255 8.35 2.45 -17.16
N ILE A 256 8.67 2.58 -15.87
CA ILE A 256 9.16 1.46 -15.04
C ILE A 256 8.11 0.37 -14.91
N VAL A 257 6.83 0.72 -14.66
CA VAL A 257 5.73 -0.23 -14.55
C VAL A 257 5.57 -1.02 -15.86
N ALA A 258 5.59 -0.34 -17.02
CA ALA A 258 5.56 -0.99 -18.32
C ALA A 258 6.78 -1.89 -18.56
N ALA A 259 7.99 -1.43 -18.21
CA ALA A 259 9.21 -2.21 -18.35
C ALA A 259 9.15 -3.54 -17.58
N ILE A 260 8.57 -3.54 -16.37
CA ILE A 260 8.35 -4.75 -15.58
C ILE A 260 7.41 -5.74 -16.29
N LEU A 261 6.34 -5.24 -16.95
CA LEU A 261 5.43 -6.09 -17.72
C LEU A 261 6.13 -6.73 -18.92
N HIS A 262 6.92 -5.96 -19.68
CA HIS A 262 7.71 -6.51 -20.78
C HIS A 262 8.76 -7.50 -20.27
N LEU A 263 9.45 -7.19 -19.17
CA LEU A 263 10.42 -8.08 -18.56
C LEU A 263 9.80 -9.45 -18.22
N GLY A 264 8.57 -9.48 -17.67
CA GLY A 264 7.85 -10.71 -17.36
C GLY A 264 7.54 -11.61 -18.56
N ASN A 265 7.51 -11.06 -19.78
CA ASN A 265 7.30 -11.82 -21.02
C ASN A 265 8.58 -12.35 -21.66
N VAL A 266 9.75 -12.07 -21.08
CA VAL A 266 11.00 -12.69 -21.52
C VAL A 266 11.00 -14.15 -21.07
N GLU A 267 10.89 -15.07 -22.02
CA GLU A 267 11.05 -16.50 -21.83
C GLU A 267 12.47 -16.91 -22.20
N PHE A 268 12.99 -17.93 -21.53
CA PHE A 268 14.34 -18.45 -21.75
C PHE A 268 14.29 -19.87 -22.31
N ALA A 269 15.26 -20.20 -23.16
CA ALA A 269 15.55 -21.54 -23.64
C ALA A 269 17.01 -21.90 -23.32
N GLU A 270 17.36 -23.17 -23.47
CA GLU A 270 18.75 -23.63 -23.38
C GLU A 270 19.62 -22.86 -24.39
N GLY A 271 20.78 -22.41 -23.91
CA GLY A 271 21.78 -21.74 -24.72
C GLY A 271 22.67 -22.73 -25.46
N ASP A 272 23.74 -22.22 -26.07
CA ASP A 272 24.64 -23.04 -26.89
C ASP A 272 25.67 -23.80 -26.03
N ASP A 273 25.97 -23.29 -24.83
CA ASP A 273 26.86 -23.93 -23.84
C ASP A 273 26.06 -24.70 -22.78
N VAL A 274 26.72 -25.66 -22.12
CA VAL A 274 26.15 -26.40 -20.98
C VAL A 274 25.79 -25.44 -19.85
N ASP A 275 24.60 -25.62 -19.24
CA ASP A 275 24.06 -24.76 -18.18
C ASP A 275 23.97 -23.26 -18.57
N SER A 276 23.77 -22.98 -19.86
CA SER A 276 23.54 -21.62 -20.36
C SER A 276 22.11 -21.42 -20.84
N SER A 277 21.70 -20.15 -20.96
CA SER A 277 20.37 -19.78 -21.43
C SER A 277 20.43 -18.59 -22.37
N LYS A 278 19.40 -18.50 -23.22
CA LYS A 278 19.18 -17.37 -24.11
C LYS A 278 17.68 -17.06 -24.21
N PRO A 279 17.29 -15.84 -24.60
CA PRO A 279 15.90 -15.54 -24.92
C PRO A 279 15.34 -16.55 -25.94
N LYS A 280 14.17 -17.11 -25.63
CA LYS A 280 13.62 -18.30 -26.31
C LYS A 280 13.35 -18.10 -27.80
N ASN A 281 12.86 -16.93 -28.18
CA ASN A 281 12.45 -16.62 -29.56
C ASN A 281 12.43 -15.09 -29.79
N GLU A 282 12.08 -14.67 -31.02
CA GLU A 282 11.97 -13.26 -31.40
C GLU A 282 10.97 -12.48 -30.52
N LYS A 283 9.90 -13.11 -30.04
CA LYS A 283 8.94 -12.48 -29.13
C LYS A 283 9.60 -12.17 -27.78
N SER A 284 10.37 -13.09 -27.21
CA SER A 284 11.13 -12.84 -25.98
C SER A 284 12.20 -11.77 -26.19
N MET A 285 12.87 -11.76 -27.35
CA MET A 285 13.81 -10.68 -27.70
C MET A 285 13.13 -9.32 -27.85
N PHE A 286 11.95 -9.24 -28.45
CA PHE A 286 11.17 -8.01 -28.54
C PHE A 286 10.85 -7.45 -27.15
N HIS A 287 10.42 -8.31 -26.23
CA HIS A 287 10.12 -7.92 -24.86
C HIS A 287 11.37 -7.50 -24.08
N LEU A 288 12.49 -8.20 -24.26
CA LEU A 288 13.78 -7.84 -23.65
C LEU A 288 14.26 -6.46 -24.14
N ARG A 289 14.24 -6.23 -25.45
CA ARG A 289 14.56 -4.93 -26.08
C ARG A 289 13.70 -3.80 -25.54
N THR A 290 12.40 -4.05 -25.49
CA THR A 290 11.44 -3.07 -24.99
C THR A 290 11.68 -2.78 -23.51
N ALA A 291 11.94 -3.81 -22.69
CA ALA A 291 12.29 -3.61 -21.28
C ALA A 291 13.58 -2.79 -21.13
N ALA A 292 14.62 -3.07 -21.93
CA ALA A 292 15.88 -2.30 -21.91
C ALA A 292 15.66 -0.84 -22.31
N GLU A 293 14.90 -0.58 -23.38
CA GLU A 293 14.52 0.77 -23.82
C GLU A 293 13.79 1.55 -22.73
N LEU A 294 12.78 0.93 -22.09
CA LEU A 294 11.98 1.56 -21.05
C LEU A 294 12.78 1.76 -19.74
N PHE A 295 13.65 0.82 -19.38
CA PHE A 295 14.61 1.00 -18.28
C PHE A 295 15.74 1.98 -18.62
N MET A 296 15.88 2.37 -19.89
CA MET A 296 16.95 3.21 -20.40
C MET A 296 18.33 2.61 -20.12
N CYS A 297 18.48 1.31 -20.35
CA CYS A 297 19.74 0.58 -20.20
C CYS A 297 20.11 -0.15 -21.49
N ASP A 298 21.35 -0.65 -21.55
CA ASP A 298 21.83 -1.43 -22.68
C ASP A 298 21.16 -2.81 -22.73
N GLU A 299 20.70 -3.20 -23.92
CA GLU A 299 20.01 -4.48 -24.17
C GLU A 299 20.88 -5.67 -23.79
N LYS A 300 22.17 -5.64 -24.17
CA LYS A 300 23.07 -6.76 -23.93
C LYS A 300 23.45 -6.86 -22.46
N ALA A 301 23.66 -5.72 -21.79
CA ALA A 301 23.88 -5.68 -20.35
C ALA A 301 22.68 -6.21 -19.57
N LEU A 302 21.45 -5.89 -19.99
CA LEU A 302 20.25 -6.44 -19.39
C LEU A 302 20.17 -7.96 -19.61
N GLU A 303 20.38 -8.44 -20.84
CA GLU A 303 20.44 -9.87 -21.14
C GLU A 303 21.47 -10.61 -20.28
N ASP A 304 22.69 -10.09 -20.23
CA ASP A 304 23.79 -10.66 -19.46
C ASP A 304 23.48 -10.67 -17.96
N SER A 305 22.79 -9.65 -17.43
CA SER A 305 22.37 -9.63 -16.02
C SER A 305 21.31 -10.69 -15.68
N LEU A 306 20.56 -11.17 -16.67
CA LEU A 306 19.54 -12.20 -16.51
C LEU A 306 20.13 -13.60 -16.69
N CYS A 307 21.02 -13.78 -17.67
CA CYS A 307 21.55 -15.08 -18.07
C CYS A 307 22.93 -15.41 -17.46
N LYS A 308 23.59 -14.46 -16.79
CA LYS A 308 24.91 -14.66 -16.19
C LYS A 308 24.94 -14.17 -14.76
N ARG A 309 25.82 -14.78 -13.95
CA ARG A 309 26.11 -14.39 -12.58
C ARG A 309 27.60 -14.12 -12.44
N ILE A 310 27.93 -12.92 -11.97
CA ILE A 310 29.31 -12.55 -11.63
C ILE A 310 29.57 -12.96 -10.18
N ILE A 311 30.59 -13.77 -9.96
CA ILE A 311 31.07 -14.19 -8.65
C ILE A 311 32.40 -13.49 -8.41
N VAL A 312 32.41 -12.55 -7.47
CA VAL A 312 33.61 -11.80 -7.08
C VAL A 312 34.40 -12.66 -6.09
N THR A 313 35.61 -13.06 -6.45
CA THR A 313 36.57 -13.74 -5.56
C THR A 313 37.66 -12.76 -5.13
N ARG A 314 38.62 -13.19 -4.30
CA ARG A 314 39.71 -12.31 -3.84
C ARG A 314 40.64 -11.89 -4.97
N ASP A 315 40.82 -12.74 -5.97
CA ASP A 315 41.83 -12.57 -7.02
C ASP A 315 41.21 -12.23 -8.39
N GLU A 316 39.96 -12.64 -8.65
CA GLU A 316 39.29 -12.40 -9.94
C GLU A 316 37.75 -12.43 -9.90
N ASN A 317 37.12 -11.92 -10.96
CA ASN A 317 35.69 -12.04 -11.21
C ASN A 317 35.40 -13.23 -12.13
N ILE A 318 34.69 -14.23 -11.62
CA ILE A 318 34.29 -15.41 -12.40
C ILE A 318 32.87 -15.18 -12.93
N VAL A 319 32.69 -15.27 -14.24
CA VAL A 319 31.38 -15.18 -14.89
C VAL A 319 30.83 -16.60 -15.08
N LYS A 320 29.71 -16.90 -14.43
CA LYS A 320 29.00 -18.18 -14.58
C LYS A 320 27.72 -17.97 -15.38
N THR A 321 27.48 -18.78 -16.41
CA THR A 321 26.21 -18.82 -17.14
C THR A 321 25.12 -19.46 -16.28
N LEU A 322 23.87 -19.08 -16.55
CA LEU A 322 22.70 -19.59 -15.85
C LEU A 322 21.86 -20.41 -16.84
N ASP A 323 21.33 -21.54 -16.38
CA ASP A 323 20.31 -22.29 -17.10
C ASP A 323 18.99 -21.49 -17.20
N ALA A 324 18.04 -21.99 -17.99
CA ALA A 324 16.81 -21.27 -18.28
C ALA A 324 15.93 -21.02 -17.03
N GLU A 325 15.92 -21.92 -16.05
CA GLU A 325 15.12 -21.76 -14.83
C GLU A 325 15.78 -20.76 -13.88
N ALA A 326 17.11 -20.80 -13.75
CA ALA A 326 17.88 -19.83 -13.01
C ALA A 326 17.76 -18.42 -13.62
N ALA A 327 17.77 -18.30 -14.95
CA ALA A 327 17.56 -17.02 -15.64
C ALA A 327 16.15 -16.44 -15.41
N LYS A 328 15.13 -17.30 -15.41
CA LYS A 328 13.76 -16.92 -15.00
C LYS A 328 13.73 -16.45 -13.54
N GLY A 329 14.43 -17.13 -12.64
CA GLY A 329 14.61 -16.69 -11.25
C GLY A 329 15.26 -15.32 -11.14
N SER A 330 16.30 -15.05 -11.93
CA SER A 330 16.98 -13.75 -12.01
C SER A 330 16.06 -12.64 -12.53
N ARG A 331 15.27 -12.92 -13.59
CA ARG A 331 14.25 -12.02 -14.14
C ARG A 331 13.21 -11.63 -13.09
N ASP A 332 12.66 -12.61 -12.38
CA ASP A 332 11.68 -12.38 -11.32
C ASP A 332 12.30 -11.61 -10.15
N ALA A 333 13.55 -11.92 -9.78
CA ALA A 333 14.28 -11.19 -8.73
C ALA A 333 14.50 -9.72 -9.11
N LEU A 334 14.85 -9.42 -10.37
CA LEU A 334 15.01 -8.07 -10.88
C LEU A 334 13.67 -7.33 -10.85
N ALA A 335 12.60 -7.92 -11.38
CA ALA A 335 11.26 -7.34 -11.37
C ALA A 335 10.78 -6.97 -9.96
N LYS A 336 10.92 -7.89 -9.00
CA LYS A 336 10.60 -7.65 -7.58
C LYS A 336 11.43 -6.51 -6.97
N THR A 337 12.72 -6.47 -7.30
CA THR A 337 13.64 -5.46 -6.77
C THR A 337 13.30 -4.07 -7.31
N VAL A 338 13.11 -3.95 -8.62
CA VAL A 338 12.75 -2.68 -9.26
C VAL A 338 11.41 -2.17 -8.73
N TYR A 339 10.39 -3.04 -8.64
CA TYR A 339 9.08 -2.64 -8.11
C TYR A 339 9.16 -2.19 -6.64
N SER A 340 9.91 -2.92 -5.79
CA SER A 340 10.09 -2.52 -4.39
C SER A 340 10.79 -1.16 -4.28
N ARG A 341 11.82 -0.91 -5.10
CA ARG A 341 12.53 0.38 -5.11
C ARG A 341 11.66 1.52 -5.61
N LEU A 342 10.82 1.27 -6.62
CA LEU A 342 9.81 2.22 -7.08
C LEU A 342 8.82 2.57 -5.96
N PHE A 343 8.33 1.56 -5.24
CA PHE A 343 7.41 1.77 -4.11
C PHE A 343 8.06 2.57 -2.98
N ASP A 344 9.30 2.24 -2.60
CA ASP A 344 10.07 2.98 -1.58
C ASP A 344 10.28 4.45 -2.00
N TRP A 345 10.54 4.68 -3.29
CA TRP A 345 10.69 6.03 -3.85
C TRP A 345 9.37 6.81 -3.82
N LEU A 346 8.24 6.19 -4.15
CA LEU A 346 6.91 6.80 -4.03
C LEU A 346 6.61 7.22 -2.59
N VAL A 347 6.90 6.35 -1.63
CA VAL A 347 6.74 6.64 -0.19
C VAL A 347 7.64 7.80 0.24
N THR A 348 8.86 7.88 -0.29
CA THR A 348 9.77 9.01 -0.04
C THR A 348 9.20 10.31 -0.60
N LYS A 349 8.67 10.31 -1.82
CA LYS A 349 8.00 11.49 -2.41
C LYS A 349 6.78 11.94 -1.63
N ILE A 350 5.94 11.00 -1.20
CA ILE A 350 4.79 11.28 -0.33
C ILE A 350 5.25 11.94 0.97
N ASN A 351 6.29 11.40 1.61
CA ASN A 351 6.83 11.97 2.85
C ASN A 351 7.39 13.38 2.67
N ASN A 352 8.09 13.64 1.56
CA ASN A 352 8.58 14.98 1.24
C ASN A 352 7.43 15.98 1.03
N SER A 353 6.31 15.50 0.46
CA SER A 353 5.09 16.29 0.25
C SER A 353 4.34 16.60 1.54
N ILE A 354 4.26 15.63 2.46
CA ILE A 354 3.59 15.78 3.76
C ILE A 354 4.37 16.75 4.64
N GLY A 355 5.69 16.63 4.69
CA GLY A 355 6.56 17.44 5.55
C GLY A 355 6.74 16.79 6.92
N GLN A 356 7.97 16.33 7.18
CA GLN A 356 8.37 15.82 8.49
C GLN A 356 9.03 16.94 9.31
N ASP A 357 8.74 16.97 10.61
CA ASP A 357 9.49 17.73 11.59
C ASP A 357 10.61 16.85 12.17
N PRO A 358 11.87 17.03 11.73
CA PRO A 358 12.99 16.23 12.23
C PRO A 358 13.35 16.55 13.69
N THR A 359 12.80 17.63 14.26
CA THR A 359 13.05 18.06 15.64
C THR A 359 11.97 17.58 16.61
N SER A 360 10.88 17.02 16.11
CA SER A 360 9.80 16.50 16.94
C SER A 360 10.29 15.36 17.83
N LYS A 361 9.94 15.42 19.11
CA LYS A 361 10.27 14.40 20.12
C LYS A 361 9.08 13.52 20.49
N CYS A 362 7.86 13.94 20.13
CA CYS A 362 6.61 13.29 20.49
C CYS A 362 5.82 13.01 19.23
N LEU A 363 5.39 11.76 19.06
CA LEU A 363 4.53 11.36 17.95
C LEU A 363 3.41 10.44 18.42
N ILE A 364 2.35 10.39 17.62
CA ILE A 364 1.33 9.36 17.72
C ILE A 364 1.33 8.59 16.40
N GLY A 365 1.70 7.31 16.49
CA GLY A 365 1.70 6.40 15.36
C GLY A 365 0.37 5.69 15.20
N VAL A 366 -0.23 5.70 14.01
CA VAL A 366 -1.43 4.91 13.69
C VAL A 366 -1.04 3.80 12.73
N LEU A 367 -1.14 2.54 13.18
CA LEU A 367 -0.74 1.37 12.42
C LEU A 367 -1.97 0.70 11.79
N ASP A 368 -2.03 0.71 10.45
CA ASP A 368 -2.95 -0.07 9.61
C ASP A 368 -2.15 -1.22 8.99
N ILE A 369 -2.22 -2.40 9.60
CA ILE A 369 -1.53 -3.60 9.12
C ILE A 369 -2.51 -4.52 8.39
N TYR A 370 -2.01 -5.29 7.43
CA TYR A 370 -2.79 -6.32 6.76
C TYR A 370 -3.42 -7.26 7.80
N GLY A 371 -4.68 -7.63 7.54
CA GLY A 371 -5.38 -8.55 8.42
C GLY A 371 -4.76 -9.94 8.39
N PHE A 372 -5.08 -10.77 9.38
CA PHE A 372 -4.76 -12.19 9.29
C PHE A 372 -5.51 -12.79 8.08
N GLU A 373 -4.76 -13.41 7.17
CA GLU A 373 -5.30 -14.05 5.98
C GLU A 373 -4.96 -15.53 6.02
N SER A 374 -5.92 -16.37 5.64
CA SER A 374 -5.73 -17.82 5.53
C SER A 374 -6.20 -18.25 4.15
N PHE A 375 -5.26 -18.76 3.36
CA PHE A 375 -5.47 -19.27 2.01
C PHE A 375 -5.26 -20.79 1.98
N LYS A 376 -5.66 -21.42 0.86
CA LYS A 376 -5.42 -22.86 0.62
C LYS A 376 -3.92 -23.20 0.66
N THR A 377 -3.08 -22.30 0.17
CA THR A 377 -1.62 -22.37 0.25
C THR A 377 -1.12 -21.07 0.87
N ASN A 378 -0.42 -21.15 2.00
CA ASN A 378 0.24 -20.01 2.64
C ASN A 378 1.74 -20.15 2.39
N SER A 379 2.34 -19.16 1.73
CA SER A 379 3.75 -19.16 1.29
C SER A 379 4.68 -18.43 2.23
#